data_AF-A0A432JUK8-F1
#
_entry.id   AF-A0A432JUK8-F1
#
_cell.length_a   1.000
_cell.length_b   1.000
_cell.length_c   1.000
_cell.angle_alpha   90.00
_cell.angle_beta   90.00
_cell.angle_gamma   90.00
#
_symmetry.space_group_name_H-M   'P 1'
#
loop_
_entity.id
_entity.type
_entity.pdbx_description
1 polymer ?
#
loop_
_entity_poly.entity_id
_entity_poly.type
_entity_poly.pdbx_seq_one_letter_code
_entity_poly.pdbx_strand_id
1 'polypeptide(L)'
;MLSDRQTEIIEKSIDIIGTKGIQGLTIKNLSKEIGISEPAIYRHFDSKTSILIAILDNFKEMASFMGDSMKENNNAAMTKIEFMFSQIIGIFSETPSFISVIFSEEIFRNEKILKDKIIEIMDQNEQTVEQIISSGQQKGELRTDIDAKTLALIVMGTLRFRIKQWDLKDYHGNMISEGAALIENLKKILSK
;
A
#
# COMPACT_ATOMS: atom_id res chain seq x y z
N MET A 1 -7.57 -14.86 -13.06
CA MET A 1 -8.57 -14.39 -12.06
C MET A 1 -8.58 -15.37 -10.92
N LEU A 2 -8.59 -14.88 -9.68
CA LEU A 2 -8.73 -15.70 -8.49
C LEU A 2 -10.16 -16.27 -8.43
N SER A 3 -10.28 -17.51 -7.97
CA SER A 3 -11.58 -18.10 -7.60
C SER A 3 -12.13 -17.46 -6.32
N ASP A 4 -13.44 -17.51 -6.10
CA ASP A 4 -14.10 -17.04 -4.87
C ASP A 4 -13.42 -17.62 -3.61
N ARG A 5 -13.03 -18.89 -3.65
CA ARG A 5 -12.35 -19.55 -2.54
C ARG A 5 -10.94 -18.99 -2.31
N GLN A 6 -10.21 -18.66 -3.38
CA GLN A 6 -8.90 -18.02 -3.25
C GLN A 6 -9.02 -16.61 -2.67
N THR A 7 -10.05 -15.86 -3.08
CA THR A 7 -10.36 -14.53 -2.52
C THR A 7 -10.65 -14.62 -1.02
N GLU A 8 -11.54 -15.54 -0.61
CA GLU A 8 -11.85 -15.76 0.81
C GLU A 8 -10.61 -16.15 1.63
N ILE A 9 -9.76 -17.02 1.07
CA ILE A 9 -8.48 -17.40 1.70
C ILE A 9 -7.58 -16.17 1.89
N ILE A 10 -7.47 -15.31 0.87
CA ILE A 10 -6.67 -14.08 0.92
C ILE A 10 -7.21 -13.12 1.98
N GLU A 11 -8.51 -12.85 1.98
CA GLU A 11 -9.17 -11.96 2.96
C GLU A 11 -8.94 -12.44 4.39
N LYS A 12 -9.18 -13.74 4.65
CA LYS A 12 -8.97 -14.32 5.99
C LYS A 12 -7.52 -14.37 6.39
N SER A 13 -6.61 -14.52 5.43
CA SER A 13 -5.18 -14.44 5.70
C SER A 13 -4.78 -13.03 6.14
N ILE A 14 -5.32 -12.00 5.51
CA ILE A 14 -5.10 -10.60 5.89
C ILE A 14 -5.64 -10.33 7.31
N ASP A 15 -6.85 -10.79 7.63
CA ASP A 15 -7.44 -10.67 8.98
C ASP A 15 -6.51 -11.29 10.06
N ILE A 16 -6.01 -12.49 9.79
CA ILE A 16 -5.07 -13.18 10.69
C ILE A 16 -3.78 -12.39 10.85
N ILE A 17 -3.24 -11.83 9.76
CA ILE A 17 -2.02 -11.04 9.79
C ILE A 17 -2.22 -9.76 10.62
N GLY A 18 -3.35 -9.08 10.48
CA GLY A 18 -3.65 -7.88 11.25
C GLY A 18 -3.75 -8.14 12.76
N THR A 19 -4.30 -9.29 13.14
CA THR A 19 -4.55 -9.62 14.57
C THR A 19 -3.41 -10.36 15.24
N LYS A 20 -2.66 -11.18 14.51
CA LYS A 20 -1.65 -12.12 15.05
C LYS A 20 -0.26 -11.94 14.42
N GLY A 21 -0.09 -10.92 13.58
CA GLY A 21 1.11 -10.70 12.79
C GLY A 21 1.30 -11.73 11.68
N ILE A 22 2.30 -11.52 10.82
CA ILE A 22 2.64 -12.45 9.73
C ILE A 22 2.96 -13.86 10.27
N GLN A 23 3.59 -13.98 11.44
CA GLN A 23 3.90 -15.28 12.04
C GLN A 23 2.63 -16.05 12.40
N GLY A 24 1.55 -15.34 12.76
CA GLY A 24 0.24 -15.92 13.06
C GLY A 24 -0.43 -16.58 11.86
N LEU A 25 -0.09 -16.18 10.64
CA LEU A 25 -0.54 -16.84 9.41
C LEU A 25 0.13 -18.22 9.31
N THR A 26 -0.61 -19.25 9.68
CA THR A 26 -0.26 -20.66 9.45
C THR A 26 -1.43 -21.34 8.76
N ILE A 27 -1.16 -22.37 7.95
CA ILE A 27 -2.24 -23.10 7.26
C ILE A 27 -3.25 -23.68 8.26
N LYS A 28 -2.77 -24.15 9.41
CA LYS A 28 -3.60 -24.60 10.53
C LYS A 28 -4.51 -23.50 11.10
N ASN A 29 -4.00 -22.30 11.33
CA ASN A 29 -4.82 -21.20 11.85
C ASN A 29 -5.83 -20.73 10.81
N LEU A 30 -5.39 -20.62 9.56
CA LEU A 30 -6.23 -20.23 8.44
C LEU A 30 -7.36 -21.23 8.19
N SER A 31 -7.07 -22.52 8.20
CA SER A 31 -8.06 -23.56 8.00
C SER A 31 -9.13 -23.55 9.09
N LYS A 32 -8.73 -23.30 10.35
CA LYS A 32 -9.65 -23.13 11.49
C LYS A 32 -10.53 -21.89 11.34
N GLU A 33 -9.96 -20.78 10.92
CA GLU A 33 -10.69 -19.51 10.75
C GLU A 33 -11.73 -19.60 9.64
N ILE A 34 -11.40 -20.28 8.53
CA ILE A 34 -12.31 -20.48 7.39
C ILE A 34 -13.31 -21.64 7.65
N GLY A 35 -12.99 -22.56 8.55
CA GLY A 35 -13.81 -23.75 8.82
C GLY A 35 -13.65 -24.86 7.79
N ILE A 36 -12.45 -25.01 7.21
CA ILE A 36 -12.11 -26.08 6.26
C ILE A 36 -10.87 -26.86 6.69
N SER A 37 -10.59 -27.97 6.02
CA SER A 37 -9.39 -28.77 6.30
C SER A 37 -8.13 -28.14 5.71
N GLU A 38 -6.97 -28.39 6.32
CA GLU A 38 -5.68 -27.93 5.76
C GLU A 38 -5.45 -28.43 4.31
N PRO A 39 -5.73 -29.71 3.96
CA PRO A 39 -5.67 -30.15 2.56
C PRO A 39 -6.58 -29.37 1.61
N ALA A 40 -7.72 -28.84 2.08
CA ALA A 40 -8.59 -28.02 1.26
C ALA A 40 -7.93 -26.67 0.89
N ILE A 41 -7.16 -26.07 1.81
CA ILE A 41 -6.35 -24.87 1.52
C ILE A 41 -5.26 -25.19 0.49
N TYR A 42 -4.57 -26.32 0.64
CA TYR A 42 -3.51 -26.74 -0.28
C TYR A 42 -3.99 -27.00 -1.71
N ARG A 43 -5.28 -27.19 -1.95
CA ARG A 43 -5.84 -27.25 -3.31
C ARG A 43 -5.86 -25.90 -4.03
N HIS A 44 -5.77 -24.80 -3.29
CA HIS A 44 -5.82 -23.43 -3.81
C HIS A 44 -4.46 -22.73 -3.73
N PHE A 45 -3.66 -23.06 -2.72
CA PHE A 45 -2.36 -22.46 -2.47
C PHE A 45 -1.38 -23.50 -1.94
N ASP A 46 -0.28 -23.71 -2.66
CA ASP A 46 0.71 -24.75 -2.33
C ASP A 46 1.50 -24.44 -1.03
N SER A 47 1.49 -23.19 -0.58
CA SER A 47 2.19 -22.77 0.63
C SER A 47 1.67 -21.46 1.22
N LYS A 48 2.04 -21.17 2.47
CA LYS A 48 1.90 -19.83 3.06
C LYS A 48 2.51 -18.74 2.17
N THR A 49 3.68 -19.00 1.59
CA THR A 49 4.37 -18.06 0.71
C THR A 49 3.53 -17.76 -0.54
N SER A 50 2.87 -18.76 -1.13
CA SER A 50 1.97 -18.54 -2.28
C SER A 50 0.74 -17.68 -1.95
N ILE A 51 0.23 -17.76 -0.71
CA ILE A 51 -0.85 -16.88 -0.22
C ILE A 51 -0.33 -15.44 -0.10
N LEU A 52 0.85 -15.26 0.51
CA LEU A 52 1.47 -13.93 0.65
C LEU A 52 1.80 -13.30 -0.70
N ILE A 53 2.26 -14.10 -1.67
CA ILE A 53 2.46 -13.67 -3.05
C ILE A 53 1.15 -13.12 -3.64
N ALA A 54 0.05 -13.86 -3.50
CA ALA A 54 -1.24 -13.43 -4.03
C ALA A 54 -1.78 -12.15 -3.36
N ILE A 55 -1.57 -11.99 -2.05
CA ILE A 55 -1.88 -10.74 -1.35
C ILE A 55 -1.08 -9.56 -1.94
N LEU A 56 0.23 -9.74 -2.12
CA LEU A 56 1.10 -8.70 -2.68
C LEU A 56 0.76 -8.40 -4.15
N ASP A 57 0.38 -9.40 -4.93
CA ASP A 57 -0.07 -9.20 -6.31
C ASP A 57 -1.35 -8.36 -6.37
N ASN A 58 -2.32 -8.59 -5.47
CA ASN A 58 -3.50 -7.73 -5.37
C ASN A 58 -3.11 -6.28 -5.03
N PHE A 59 -2.14 -6.05 -4.14
CA PHE A 59 -1.66 -4.71 -3.84
C PHE A 59 -0.95 -4.04 -5.02
N LYS A 60 -0.19 -4.82 -5.79
CA LYS A 60 0.44 -4.34 -7.02
C LYS A 60 -0.60 -3.95 -8.07
N GLU A 61 -1.64 -4.76 -8.25
CA GLU A 61 -2.76 -4.44 -9.15
C GLU A 61 -3.49 -3.15 -8.71
N MET A 62 -3.73 -2.98 -7.41
CA MET A 62 -4.32 -1.76 -6.85
C MET A 62 -3.45 -0.53 -7.08
N ALA A 63 -2.12 -0.64 -6.89
CA ALA A 63 -1.17 0.43 -7.18
C ALA A 63 -1.15 0.78 -8.68
N SER A 64 -1.23 -0.23 -9.55
CA SER A 64 -1.32 -0.03 -11.00
C SER A 64 -2.58 0.71 -11.42
N PHE A 65 -3.73 0.26 -10.92
CA PHE A 65 -5.02 0.88 -11.22
C PHE A 65 -5.07 2.33 -10.75
N MET A 66 -4.52 2.63 -9.58
CA MET A 66 -4.38 4.01 -9.08
C MET A 66 -3.49 4.84 -10.02
N GLY A 67 -2.33 4.31 -10.42
CA GLY A 67 -1.40 4.99 -11.31
C GLY A 67 -2.01 5.32 -12.67
N ASP A 68 -2.73 4.37 -13.27
CA ASP A 68 -3.39 4.58 -14.57
C ASP A 68 -4.54 5.60 -14.45
N SER A 69 -5.33 5.54 -13.37
CA SER A 69 -6.36 6.54 -13.07
C SER A 69 -5.78 7.96 -12.96
N MET A 70 -4.55 8.11 -12.43
CA MET A 70 -3.89 9.41 -12.33
C MET A 70 -3.35 9.93 -13.66
N LYS A 71 -2.98 9.05 -14.59
CA LYS A 71 -2.53 9.44 -15.94
C LYS A 71 -3.68 10.00 -16.78
N GLU A 72 -4.85 9.37 -16.71
CA GLU A 72 -6.04 9.78 -17.47
C GLU A 72 -6.70 11.06 -16.93
N ASN A 73 -6.45 11.37 -15.65
CA ASN A 73 -7.01 12.54 -14.99
C ASN A 73 -6.31 13.85 -15.45
N ASN A 74 -7.05 14.90 -15.79
CA ASN A 74 -6.51 16.20 -16.22
C ASN A 74 -6.40 17.26 -15.10
N ASN A 75 -6.69 16.89 -13.85
CA ASN A 75 -6.59 17.78 -12.70
C ASN A 75 -5.14 18.26 -12.46
N ALA A 76 -5.03 19.37 -11.70
CA ALA A 76 -3.75 19.89 -11.24
C ALA A 76 -2.98 18.84 -10.42
N ALA A 77 -1.64 18.91 -10.46
CA ALA A 77 -0.76 17.94 -9.82
C ALA A 77 -1.04 17.79 -8.32
N MET A 78 -1.26 18.90 -7.61
CA MET A 78 -1.60 18.85 -6.17
C MET A 78 -2.92 18.16 -5.90
N THR A 79 -3.94 18.36 -6.73
CA THR A 79 -5.24 17.68 -6.58
C THR A 79 -5.11 16.17 -6.78
N LYS A 80 -4.24 15.74 -7.71
CA LYS A 80 -3.94 14.30 -7.89
C LYS A 80 -3.22 13.71 -6.67
N ILE A 81 -2.22 14.41 -6.13
CA ILE A 81 -1.49 13.99 -4.92
C ILE A 81 -2.46 13.88 -3.73
N GLU A 82 -3.30 14.88 -3.53
CA GLU A 82 -4.32 14.91 -2.47
C GLU A 82 -5.31 13.74 -2.60
N PHE A 83 -5.80 13.48 -3.82
CA PHE A 83 -6.68 12.36 -4.08
C PHE A 83 -6.00 11.02 -3.77
N MET A 84 -4.79 10.79 -4.30
CA MET A 84 -4.03 9.56 -4.03
C MET A 84 -3.80 9.34 -2.53
N PHE A 85 -3.38 10.38 -1.80
CA PHE A 85 -3.18 10.31 -0.36
C PHE A 85 -4.46 9.92 0.37
N SER A 86 -5.58 10.56 0.01
CA SER A 86 -6.87 10.30 0.63
C SER A 86 -7.34 8.87 0.38
N GLN A 87 -7.14 8.34 -0.82
CA GLN A 87 -7.46 6.95 -1.15
C GLN A 87 -6.60 5.97 -0.35
N ILE A 88 -5.29 6.20 -0.28
CA ILE A 88 -4.37 5.34 0.50
C ILE A 88 -4.72 5.36 1.98
N ILE A 89 -5.00 6.54 2.54
CA ILE A 89 -5.43 6.68 3.94
C ILE A 89 -6.77 5.98 4.16
N GLY A 90 -7.73 6.11 3.24
CA GLY A 90 -9.02 5.42 3.30
C GLY A 90 -8.86 3.90 3.36
N ILE A 91 -8.08 3.33 2.43
CA ILE A 91 -7.80 1.89 2.39
C ILE A 91 -7.21 1.39 3.71
N PHE A 92 -6.20 2.07 4.25
CA PHE A 92 -5.59 1.67 5.52
C PHE A 92 -6.47 1.92 6.75
N SER A 93 -7.36 2.92 6.69
CA SER A 93 -8.33 3.18 7.76
C SER A 93 -9.43 2.11 7.80
N GLU A 94 -9.87 1.64 6.63
CA GLU A 94 -10.86 0.56 6.50
C GLU A 94 -10.25 -0.81 6.80
N THR A 95 -9.02 -1.06 6.34
CA THR A 95 -8.32 -2.33 6.50
C THR A 95 -6.91 -2.14 7.06
N PRO A 96 -6.75 -1.86 8.36
CA PRO A 96 -5.43 -1.64 8.99
C PRO A 96 -4.47 -2.81 8.84
N SER A 97 -5.00 -4.04 8.75
CA SER A 97 -4.24 -5.28 8.51
C SER A 97 -3.35 -5.24 7.26
N PHE A 98 -3.68 -4.41 6.26
CA PHE A 98 -2.84 -4.23 5.07
C PHE A 98 -1.48 -3.61 5.43
N ILE A 99 -1.43 -2.74 6.44
CA ILE A 99 -0.18 -2.11 6.91
C ILE A 99 0.78 -3.20 7.37
N SER A 100 0.29 -4.15 8.18
CA SER A 100 1.09 -5.26 8.66
C SER A 100 1.71 -6.09 7.54
N VAL A 101 1.08 -6.18 6.37
CA VAL A 101 1.65 -6.89 5.20
C VAL A 101 2.68 -6.04 4.47
N ILE A 102 2.34 -4.77 4.17
CA ILE A 102 3.21 -3.88 3.39
C ILE A 102 4.50 -3.52 4.12
N PHE A 103 4.46 -3.41 5.44
CA PHE A 103 5.60 -3.06 6.29
C PHE A 103 6.26 -4.29 6.96
N SER A 104 6.23 -5.44 6.27
CA SER A 104 6.80 -6.71 6.74
C SER A 104 8.16 -7.05 6.12
N GLU A 105 8.89 -6.07 5.60
CA GLU A 105 10.16 -6.25 4.89
C GLU A 105 11.21 -7.01 5.72
N GLU A 106 11.23 -6.83 7.05
CA GLU A 106 12.15 -7.54 7.93
C GLU A 106 11.85 -9.04 8.00
N ILE A 107 10.55 -9.39 8.01
CA ILE A 107 10.08 -10.78 8.09
C ILE A 107 10.33 -11.48 6.74
N PHE A 108 10.22 -10.75 5.64
CA PHE A 108 10.48 -11.26 4.29
C PHE A 108 11.96 -11.26 3.90
N ARG A 109 12.88 -10.88 4.79
CA ARG A 109 14.31 -10.79 4.49
C ARG A 109 14.90 -12.07 3.90
N ASN A 110 14.38 -13.24 4.30
CA ASN A 110 14.82 -14.55 3.81
C ASN A 110 13.98 -15.09 2.64
N GLU A 111 12.92 -14.40 2.24
CA GLU A 111 11.98 -14.78 1.18
C GLU A 111 12.12 -13.79 0.02
N LYS A 112 13.14 -13.97 -0.82
CA LYS A 112 13.51 -13.02 -1.89
C LYS A 112 12.31 -12.62 -2.75
N ILE A 113 11.45 -13.57 -3.10
CA ILE A 113 10.26 -13.32 -3.93
C ILE A 113 9.26 -12.34 -3.30
N LEU A 114 9.07 -12.39 -1.98
CA LEU A 114 8.17 -11.47 -1.27
C LEU A 114 8.79 -10.08 -1.18
N LYS A 115 10.09 -10.02 -0.90
CA LYS A 115 10.84 -8.76 -0.89
C LYS A 115 10.80 -8.06 -2.25
N ASP A 116 11.06 -8.81 -3.33
CA ASP A 116 11.04 -8.26 -4.69
C ASP A 116 9.66 -7.69 -5.04
N LYS A 117 8.56 -8.37 -4.66
CA LYS A 117 7.20 -7.84 -4.85
C LYS A 117 6.93 -6.54 -4.07
N ILE A 118 7.42 -6.41 -2.84
CA ILE A 118 7.32 -5.14 -2.09
C ILE A 118 8.07 -4.03 -2.82
N ILE A 119 9.28 -4.31 -3.32
CA ILE A 119 10.09 -3.35 -4.08
C ILE A 119 9.34 -2.92 -5.34
N GLU A 120 8.76 -3.86 -6.09
CA GLU A 120 7.97 -3.53 -7.29
C GLU A 120 6.78 -2.60 -6.96
N ILE A 121 6.06 -2.86 -5.87
CA ILE A 121 4.97 -2.00 -5.41
C ILE A 121 5.50 -0.61 -5.01
N MET A 122 6.66 -0.55 -4.35
CA MET A 122 7.31 0.71 -3.96
C MET A 122 7.69 1.54 -5.18
N ASP A 123 8.40 0.94 -6.12
CA ASP A 123 8.89 1.58 -7.33
C ASP A 123 7.72 2.09 -8.17
N GLN A 124 6.64 1.31 -8.29
CA GLN A 124 5.45 1.71 -9.05
C GLN A 124 4.74 2.93 -8.43
N ASN A 125 4.63 2.97 -7.10
CA ASN A 125 4.04 4.12 -6.41
C ASN A 125 4.94 5.37 -6.52
N GLU A 126 6.26 5.21 -6.37
CA GLU A 126 7.22 6.31 -6.54
C GLU A 126 7.15 6.88 -7.96
N GLN A 127 7.18 6.02 -8.98
CA GLN A 127 7.08 6.43 -10.39
C GLN A 127 5.78 7.17 -10.69
N THR A 128 4.66 6.74 -10.10
CA THR A 128 3.36 7.40 -10.28
C THR A 128 3.41 8.83 -9.73
N VAL A 129 3.93 9.01 -8.51
CA VAL A 129 4.03 10.34 -7.89
C VAL A 129 5.05 11.22 -8.62
N GLU A 130 6.19 10.65 -9.04
CA GLU A 130 7.19 11.36 -9.84
C GLU A 130 6.59 11.88 -11.16
N GLN A 131 5.80 11.08 -11.86
CA GLN A 131 5.12 11.48 -13.10
C GLN A 131 4.13 12.63 -12.86
N ILE A 132 3.36 12.58 -11.77
CA ILE A 132 2.45 13.66 -11.39
C ILE A 132 3.22 14.95 -11.14
N ILE A 133 4.30 14.88 -10.36
CA ILE A 133 5.12 16.04 -10.02
C ILE A 133 5.81 16.61 -11.26
N SER A 134 6.43 15.76 -12.09
CA SER A 134 7.07 16.17 -13.34
C SER A 134 6.08 16.87 -14.28
N SER A 135 4.85 16.35 -14.41
CA SER A 135 3.81 17.02 -15.20
C SER A 135 3.43 18.38 -14.61
N GLY A 136 3.27 18.48 -13.29
CA GLY A 136 3.02 19.74 -12.60
C GLY A 136 4.15 20.76 -12.80
N GLN A 137 5.41 20.32 -12.77
CA GLN A 137 6.58 21.15 -13.06
C GLN A 137 6.57 21.69 -14.49
N GLN A 138 6.28 20.84 -15.48
CA GLN A 138 6.18 21.23 -16.90
C GLN A 138 5.06 22.26 -17.15
N LYS A 139 3.96 22.16 -16.38
CA LYS A 139 2.83 23.10 -16.44
C LYS A 139 3.04 24.37 -15.61
N GLY A 140 4.16 24.47 -14.87
CA GLY A 140 4.43 25.60 -13.97
C GLY A 140 3.58 25.61 -12.69
N GLU A 141 2.90 24.51 -12.37
CA GLU A 141 2.05 24.35 -11.18
C GLU A 141 2.89 24.14 -9.91
N LEU A 142 4.05 23.49 -10.05
CA LEU A 142 4.94 23.12 -8.96
C LEU A 142 6.32 23.76 -9.11
N ARG A 143 7.05 23.85 -8.00
CA ARG A 143 8.43 24.33 -7.99
C ARG A 143 9.35 23.46 -8.84
N THR A 144 10.33 24.08 -9.47
CA THR A 144 11.22 23.45 -10.47
C THR A 144 12.70 23.50 -10.06
N ASP A 145 12.99 24.05 -8.88
CA ASP A 145 14.33 24.14 -8.30
C ASP A 145 14.76 22.87 -7.56
N ILE A 146 13.86 21.89 -7.44
CA ILE A 146 14.11 20.53 -6.92
C ILE A 146 13.60 19.53 -7.96
N ASP A 147 14.34 18.46 -8.22
CA ASP A 147 13.94 17.46 -9.21
C ASP A 147 12.69 16.66 -8.75
N ALA A 148 11.88 16.23 -9.71
CA ALA A 148 10.61 15.55 -9.46
C ALA A 148 10.77 14.28 -8.61
N LYS A 149 11.87 13.53 -8.80
CA LYS A 149 12.15 12.30 -8.07
C LYS A 149 12.40 12.57 -6.59
N THR A 150 13.22 13.57 -6.26
CA THR A 150 13.45 14.01 -4.88
C THR A 150 12.15 14.47 -4.22
N LEU A 151 11.32 15.25 -4.93
CA LEU A 151 10.01 15.66 -4.40
C LEU A 151 9.06 14.47 -4.19
N ALA A 152 9.05 13.49 -5.10
CA ALA A 152 8.27 12.27 -4.97
C ALA A 152 8.69 11.46 -3.74
N LEU A 153 10.00 11.33 -3.49
CA LEU A 153 10.54 10.68 -2.30
C LEU A 153 10.10 11.39 -1.01
N ILE A 154 10.11 12.73 -0.98
CA ILE A 154 9.65 13.50 0.18
C ILE A 154 8.15 13.24 0.44
N VAL A 155 7.33 13.34 -0.61
CA VAL A 155 5.88 13.10 -0.53
C VAL A 155 5.59 11.68 -0.02
N MET A 156 6.14 10.67 -0.70
CA MET A 156 5.91 9.26 -0.37
C MET A 156 6.49 8.87 0.99
N GLY A 157 7.70 9.34 1.31
CA GLY A 157 8.36 9.09 2.59
C GLY A 157 7.55 9.65 3.75
N THR A 158 7.00 10.86 3.59
CA THR A 158 6.17 11.50 4.61
C THR A 158 4.88 10.71 4.85
N LEU A 159 4.17 10.29 3.80
CA LEU A 159 2.96 9.47 3.91
C LEU A 159 3.26 8.13 4.61
N ARG A 160 4.28 7.41 4.14
CA ARG A 160 4.68 6.12 4.71
C ARG A 160 5.04 6.23 6.18
N PHE A 161 5.83 7.25 6.52
CA PHE A 161 6.20 7.49 7.91
C PHE A 161 4.96 7.77 8.77
N ARG A 162 4.00 8.57 8.26
CA ARG A 162 2.76 8.86 8.97
C ARG A 162 1.91 7.61 9.19
N ILE A 163 1.75 6.77 8.16
CA ILE A 163 1.07 5.47 8.27
C ILE A 163 1.73 4.61 9.32
N LYS A 164 3.06 4.50 9.30
CA LYS A 164 3.77 3.68 10.27
C LYS A 164 3.66 4.21 11.70
N GLN A 165 3.66 5.52 11.90
CA GLN A 165 3.42 6.11 13.23
C GLN A 165 2.03 5.80 13.76
N TRP A 166 1.01 5.78 12.89
CA TRP A 166 -0.36 5.45 13.28
C TRP A 166 -0.49 3.97 13.67
N ASP A 167 0.12 3.08 12.90
CA ASP A 167 0.23 1.64 13.19
C ASP A 167 0.94 1.36 14.52
N LEU A 168 2.10 2.01 14.76
CA LEU A 168 2.85 1.87 16.01
C LEU A 168 2.12 2.44 17.25
N LYS A 169 1.04 3.18 17.05
CA LYS A 169 0.18 3.70 18.11
C LYS A 169 -1.12 2.91 18.25
N ASP A 170 -1.16 1.67 17.75
CA ASP A 170 -2.35 0.82 17.78
C ASP A 170 -3.58 1.52 17.19
N TYR A 171 -3.36 2.27 16.10
CA TYR A 171 -4.37 3.02 15.37
C TYR A 171 -5.05 4.15 16.17
N HIS A 172 -4.47 4.58 17.30
CA HIS A 172 -4.93 5.75 18.02
C HIS A 172 -4.73 7.05 17.23
N GLY A 173 -5.78 7.88 17.19
CA GLY A 173 -5.83 9.14 16.42
C GLY A 173 -6.77 9.05 15.23
N ASN A 174 -6.89 10.14 14.46
CA ASN A 174 -7.70 10.17 13.25
C ASN A 174 -6.79 10.42 12.04
N MET A 175 -6.49 9.34 11.31
CA MET A 175 -5.59 9.38 10.16
C MET A 175 -6.08 10.29 9.03
N ILE A 176 -7.40 10.43 8.87
CA ILE A 176 -8.01 11.28 7.84
C ILE A 176 -7.71 12.75 8.14
N SER A 177 -7.99 13.22 9.36
CA SER A 177 -7.75 14.63 9.72
C SER A 177 -6.25 14.96 9.77
N GLU A 178 -5.45 14.01 10.25
CA GLU A 178 -3.99 14.14 10.26
C GLU A 178 -3.39 14.15 8.84
N GLY A 179 -3.94 13.35 7.94
CA GLY A 179 -3.57 13.31 6.53
C GLY A 179 -3.90 14.61 5.81
N ALA A 180 -5.07 15.20 6.07
CA ALA A 180 -5.45 16.49 5.49
C ALA A 180 -4.46 17.60 5.87
N ALA A 181 -4.07 17.69 7.15
CA ALA A 181 -3.06 18.64 7.60
C ALA A 181 -1.68 18.41 6.94
N LEU A 182 -1.33 17.16 6.68
CA LEU A 182 -0.10 16.79 5.99
C LEU A 182 -0.08 17.28 4.54
N ILE A 183 -1.19 17.08 3.82
CA ILE A 183 -1.36 17.50 2.43
C ILE A 183 -1.24 19.02 2.29
N GLU A 184 -1.84 19.79 3.21
CA GLU A 184 -1.73 21.25 3.22
C GLU A 184 -0.29 21.73 3.41
N ASN A 185 0.52 21.02 4.20
CA ASN A 185 1.94 21.35 4.36
C ASN A 185 2.77 20.92 3.15
N LEU A 186 2.49 19.75 2.56
CA LEU A 186 3.13 19.31 1.33
C LEU A 186 2.86 20.28 0.18
N LYS A 187 1.64 20.83 0.10
CA LYS A 187 1.29 21.86 -0.88
C LYS A 187 2.24 23.06 -0.82
N LYS A 188 2.54 23.55 0.39
CA LYS A 188 3.47 24.67 0.60
C LYS A 188 4.91 24.31 0.25
N ILE A 189 5.33 23.07 0.50
CA ILE A 189 6.67 22.58 0.19
C ILE A 189 6.87 22.44 -1.32
N LEU A 190 5.82 21.99 -2.03
CA LEU A 190 5.81 21.72 -3.46
C LEU A 190 5.54 22.96 -4.32
N SER A 191 4.88 23.99 -3.75
CA SER A 191 4.71 25.29 -4.39
C SER A 191 5.98 26.15 -4.30
N LYS A 192 6.08 27.16 -5.18
CA LYS A 192 7.08 28.23 -5.08
C LYS A 192 6.72 29.24 -4.00
#